data_AF-A0A9D4VFK2-F1
#
_entry.id   AF-A0A9D4VFK2-F1
#
_cell.length_a   1.000
_cell.length_b   1.000
_cell.length_c   1.000
_cell.angle_alpha   90.00
_cell.angle_beta   90.00
_cell.angle_gamma   90.00
#
_symmetry.space_group_name_H-M   'P 1'
#
loop_
_entity.id
_entity.type
_entity.pdbx_description
1 polymer ?
#
loop_
_entity_poly.entity_id
_entity_poly.type
_entity_poly.pdbx_seq_one_letter_code
_entity_poly.pdbx_strand_id
1 'polypeptide(L)'
;MKILIHTFQNAERQHNITIDGVGISYLYVIERDAGRLIDCRARMKFSPLGACALAGTGLPIDRFMTSDALGFTAPMRNSIDAVSDRDFLLEFLSANAITAVHLSRLGEEWVLWASEEFGFITPSDSVSTGSSIMPQKKNPDPMELVRGKSGRVIGGLVTLLTACKGLPHAYNRDLQEDEEPVFDSVRAILGMLEVSAEFAMNITFNRERIQKSLPAGFPGATTLADYLVKKVKVGLRWSHVKDVFGGLKMNGYCRMISRHIEF
;
A
#
# COMPACT_ATOMS: atom_id res chain seq x y z
N MET A 1 7.15 -6.16 -25.71
CA MET A 1 6.22 -7.31 -25.50
C MET A 1 5.67 -7.24 -24.07
N LYS A 2 4.34 -7.13 -23.92
CA LYS A 2 3.65 -7.05 -22.61
C LYS A 2 3.85 -8.34 -21.83
N ILE A 3 4.09 -8.25 -20.52
CA ILE A 3 4.15 -9.40 -19.62
C ILE A 3 2.75 -9.59 -19.02
N LEU A 4 2.15 -10.76 -19.23
CA LEU A 4 0.93 -11.18 -18.55
C LEU A 4 1.28 -11.94 -17.28
N ILE A 5 0.50 -11.76 -16.22
CA ILE A 5 0.63 -12.47 -14.95
C ILE A 5 -0.76 -12.92 -14.47
N HIS A 6 -0.81 -14.06 -13.77
CA HIS A 6 -2.02 -14.52 -13.11
C HIS A 6 -2.39 -13.61 -11.95
N THR A 7 -3.68 -13.29 -11.84
CA THR A 7 -4.26 -12.71 -10.62
C THR A 7 -4.67 -13.79 -9.64
N PHE A 8 -4.70 -13.43 -8.36
CA PHE A 8 -5.11 -14.31 -7.28
C PHE A 8 -6.32 -13.74 -6.55
N GLN A 9 -7.30 -14.59 -6.26
CA GLN A 9 -8.39 -14.31 -5.33
C GLN A 9 -8.49 -15.48 -4.37
N ASN A 10 -8.45 -15.23 -3.07
CA ASN A 10 -8.35 -16.27 -2.03
C ASN A 10 -7.13 -17.21 -2.24
N ALA A 11 -6.01 -16.67 -2.71
CA ALA A 11 -4.81 -17.43 -3.13
C ALA A 11 -5.03 -18.41 -4.30
N GLU A 12 -6.20 -18.36 -4.96
CA GLU A 12 -6.51 -19.15 -6.14
C GLU A 12 -6.33 -18.34 -7.42
N ARG A 13 -5.76 -18.96 -8.45
CA ARG A 13 -5.55 -18.33 -9.77
C ARG A 13 -6.88 -17.97 -10.40
N GLN A 14 -6.95 -16.76 -10.97
CA GLN A 14 -8.14 -16.24 -11.66
C GLN A 14 -7.79 -15.84 -13.10
N HIS A 15 -7.96 -14.55 -13.44
CA HIS A 15 -7.74 -14.03 -14.79
C HIS A 15 -6.29 -13.59 -14.97
N ASN A 16 -5.84 -13.59 -16.21
CA ASN A 16 -4.55 -13.03 -16.58
C ASN A 16 -4.70 -11.52 -16.80
N ILE A 17 -3.80 -10.73 -16.21
CA ILE A 17 -3.69 -9.29 -16.46
C ILE A 17 -2.26 -8.93 -16.82
N THR A 18 -2.05 -7.72 -17.35
CA THR A 18 -0.70 -7.21 -17.58
C THR A 18 -0.03 -6.84 -16.28
N ILE A 19 1.27 -7.08 -16.15
CA ILE A 19 2.04 -6.67 -14.98
C ILE A 19 2.02 -5.16 -14.75
N ASP A 20 1.96 -4.38 -15.84
CA ASP A 20 1.77 -2.92 -15.80
C ASP A 20 0.48 -2.56 -15.07
N GLY A 21 -0.59 -3.33 -15.28
CA GLY A 21 -1.87 -3.18 -14.59
C GLY A 21 -1.77 -3.44 -13.08
N VAL A 22 -0.96 -4.43 -12.67
CA VAL A 22 -0.66 -4.65 -11.24
C VAL A 22 0.11 -3.46 -10.67
N GLY A 23 1.16 -3.00 -11.35
CA GLY A 23 1.96 -1.85 -10.91
C GLY A 23 1.13 -0.56 -10.79
N ILE A 24 0.26 -0.29 -11.78
CA ILE A 24 -0.66 0.85 -11.75
C ILE A 24 -1.64 0.76 -10.57
N SER A 25 -2.04 -0.45 -10.17
CA SER A 25 -2.90 -0.60 -8.99
C SER A 25 -2.23 -0.09 -7.71
N TYR A 26 -0.92 -0.32 -7.54
CA TYR A 26 -0.14 0.22 -6.42
C TYR A 26 0.11 1.72 -6.56
N LEU A 27 0.28 2.25 -7.77
CA LEU A 27 0.38 3.69 -8.00
C LEU A 27 -0.84 4.43 -7.42
N TYR A 28 -2.05 3.96 -7.74
CA TYR A 28 -3.28 4.58 -7.21
C TYR A 28 -3.42 4.43 -5.69
N VAL A 29 -2.82 3.40 -5.10
CA VAL A 29 -2.79 3.24 -3.65
C VAL A 29 -1.91 4.32 -3.02
N ILE A 30 -0.69 4.50 -3.52
CA ILE A 30 0.26 5.52 -3.05
C ILE A 30 -0.23 6.94 -3.33
N GLU A 31 -0.90 7.17 -4.47
CA GLU A 31 -1.49 8.47 -4.79
C GLU A 31 -2.53 8.90 -3.74
N ARG A 32 -3.39 7.97 -3.29
CA ARG A 32 -4.35 8.25 -2.21
C ARG A 32 -3.64 8.55 -0.89
N ASP A 33 -2.52 7.88 -0.60
CA ASP A 33 -1.73 8.13 0.62
C ASP A 33 -1.08 9.50 0.60
N ALA A 34 -0.51 9.90 -0.55
CA ALA A 34 0.02 11.24 -0.75
C ALA A 34 -1.08 12.31 -0.59
N GLY A 35 -2.28 12.06 -1.15
CA GLY A 35 -3.45 12.93 -0.95
C GLY A 35 -3.81 13.13 0.51
N ARG A 36 -3.82 12.05 1.32
CA ARG A 36 -4.07 12.14 2.77
C ARG A 36 -3.06 13.04 3.47
N LEU A 37 -1.77 12.90 3.15
CA LEU A 37 -0.71 13.72 3.75
C LEU A 37 -0.82 15.19 3.34
N ILE A 38 -1.20 15.48 2.10
CA ILE A 38 -1.46 16.83 1.62
C ILE A 38 -2.63 17.47 2.39
N ASP A 39 -3.71 16.71 2.59
CA ASP A 39 -4.88 17.18 3.33
C ASP A 39 -4.55 17.41 4.82
N CYS A 40 -3.81 16.49 5.45
CA CYS A 40 -3.34 16.62 6.84
C CYS A 40 -2.54 17.92 7.01
N ARG A 41 -1.62 18.18 6.09
CA ARG A 41 -0.78 19.39 6.10
C ARG A 41 -1.63 20.66 6.09
N ALA A 42 -2.76 20.69 5.40
CA ALA A 42 -3.62 21.87 5.36
C ALA A 42 -4.22 22.21 6.73
N ARG A 43 -4.61 21.20 7.52
CA ARG A 43 -5.15 21.38 8.88
C ARG A 43 -4.08 21.76 9.91
N MET A 44 -2.83 21.40 9.68
CA MET A 44 -1.68 21.81 10.51
C MET A 44 -1.25 23.27 10.34
N LYS A 45 -1.86 24.03 9.42
CA LYS A 45 -1.44 25.41 9.12
C LYS A 45 -2.03 26.48 10.05
N PHE A 46 -2.37 26.16 11.29
CA PHE A 46 -2.80 27.16 12.27
C PHE A 46 -1.79 27.30 13.42
N SER A 47 -1.40 28.53 13.74
CA SER A 47 -0.33 28.79 14.71
C SER A 47 -0.85 28.76 16.16
N PRO A 48 -0.25 27.95 17.05
CA PRO A 48 -0.56 27.98 18.47
C PRO A 48 0.11 29.16 19.21
N LEU A 49 1.03 29.87 18.55
CA LEU A 49 1.83 30.90 19.21
C LEU A 49 0.96 32.07 19.70
N GLY A 50 1.20 32.50 20.94
CA GLY A 50 0.37 33.47 21.65
C GLY A 50 -0.70 32.86 22.56
N ALA A 51 -0.89 31.53 22.57
CA ALA A 51 -1.77 30.84 23.53
C ALA A 51 -1.20 30.74 24.96
N CYS A 52 0.13 30.87 25.10
CA CYS A 52 0.87 30.77 26.36
C CYS A 52 0.53 29.48 27.10
N ALA A 53 0.23 29.53 28.41
CA ALA A 53 -0.07 28.34 29.20
C ALA A 53 -1.46 27.74 28.89
N LEU A 54 -2.47 28.58 28.65
CA LEU A 54 -3.84 28.21 28.26
C LEU A 54 -4.76 29.42 28.03
N ALA A 55 -4.46 30.57 28.63
CA ALA A 55 -5.32 31.76 28.67
C ALA A 55 -4.93 32.86 27.66
N GLY A 56 -3.97 32.57 26.78
CA GLY A 56 -3.38 33.58 25.90
C GLY A 56 -2.35 34.46 26.59
N THR A 57 -1.67 35.26 25.78
CA THR A 57 -0.72 36.28 26.26
C THR A 57 -1.44 37.54 26.73
N GLY A 58 -0.95 38.13 27.83
CA GLY A 58 -1.37 39.46 28.29
C GLY A 58 -0.65 40.62 27.59
N LEU A 59 0.33 40.33 26.75
CA LEU A 59 1.07 41.34 25.97
C LEU A 59 0.30 41.71 24.70
N PRO A 60 0.39 42.96 24.23
CA PRO A 60 -0.30 43.42 23.02
C PRO A 60 0.44 42.95 21.75
N ILE A 61 0.52 41.63 21.54
CA ILE A 61 1.13 41.04 20.34
C ILE A 61 0.10 40.93 19.21
N ASP A 62 0.58 41.00 17.97
CA ASP A 62 -0.21 40.66 16.79
C ASP A 62 0.02 39.19 16.41
N ARG A 63 -0.93 38.31 16.77
CA ARG A 63 -0.87 36.88 16.44
C ARG A 63 -1.01 36.58 14.95
N PHE A 64 -1.63 37.47 14.16
CA PHE A 64 -1.72 37.31 12.71
C PHE A 64 -0.36 37.61 12.07
N MET A 65 0.29 38.69 12.47
CA MET A 65 1.66 39.01 12.05
C MET A 65 2.63 37.86 12.38
N THR A 66 2.57 37.31 13.59
CA THR A 66 3.40 36.16 13.98
C THR A 66 3.09 34.90 13.16
N SER A 67 1.81 34.62 12.88
CA SER A 67 1.42 33.46 12.08
C SER A 67 1.93 33.57 10.65
N ASP A 68 1.78 34.74 10.03
CA ASP A 68 2.27 35.04 8.68
C ASP A 68 3.80 34.93 8.60
N ALA A 69 4.52 35.51 9.56
CA ALA A 69 5.99 35.44 9.63
C ALA A 69 6.53 34.01 9.75
N LEU A 70 5.76 33.09 10.33
CA LEU A 70 6.10 31.67 10.48
C LEU A 70 5.52 30.78 9.37
N GLY A 71 4.79 31.34 8.40
CA GLY A 71 4.20 30.61 7.28
C GLY A 71 2.93 29.81 7.61
N PHE A 72 2.26 30.12 8.72
CA PHE A 72 0.94 29.61 9.05
C PHE A 72 -0.16 30.43 8.34
N THR A 73 -1.31 29.82 8.11
CA THR A 73 -2.48 30.47 7.51
C THR A 73 -3.10 31.52 8.45
N ALA A 74 -3.18 31.20 9.73
CA ALA A 74 -3.77 32.06 10.75
C ALA A 74 -3.43 31.54 12.16
N PRO A 75 -3.62 32.33 13.22
CA PRO A 75 -3.55 31.82 14.58
C PRO A 75 -4.70 30.85 14.89
N MET A 76 -4.44 29.87 15.76
CA MET A 76 -5.50 29.05 16.36
C MET A 76 -6.46 29.94 17.16
N ARG A 77 -7.76 29.65 17.06
CA ARG A 77 -8.83 30.53 17.54
C ARG A 77 -9.06 30.46 19.05
N ASN A 78 -8.67 29.36 19.68
CA ASN A 78 -8.87 29.13 21.11
C ASN A 78 -7.53 28.74 21.76
N SER A 79 -7.19 29.38 22.88
CA SER A 79 -5.89 29.19 23.55
C SER A 79 -5.81 27.90 24.36
N ILE A 80 -6.94 27.37 24.88
CA ILE A 80 -6.99 26.08 25.57
C ILE A 80 -6.77 24.97 24.55
N ASP A 81 -7.51 25.04 23.44
CA ASP A 81 -7.36 24.14 22.29
C ASP A 81 -5.92 24.13 21.77
N ALA A 82 -5.34 25.31 21.53
CA ALA A 82 -3.98 25.46 21.01
C ALA A 82 -2.87 24.82 21.86
N VAL A 83 -3.09 24.62 23.16
CA VAL A 83 -2.09 23.97 24.04
C VAL A 83 -2.40 22.50 24.31
N SER A 84 -3.65 22.05 24.09
CA SER A 84 -4.09 20.68 24.33
C SER A 84 -4.21 19.82 23.06
N ASP A 85 -4.42 20.43 21.90
CA ASP A 85 -4.67 19.74 20.64
C ASP A 85 -3.49 18.83 20.22
N ARG A 86 -3.82 17.61 19.81
CA ARG A 86 -2.94 16.62 19.18
C ARG A 86 -3.59 15.91 17.99
N ASP A 87 -4.76 16.37 17.55
CA ASP A 87 -5.49 15.77 16.44
C ASP A 87 -4.65 15.78 15.17
N PHE A 88 -3.84 16.83 14.97
CA PHE A 88 -2.93 16.91 13.84
C PHE A 88 -1.89 15.77 13.83
N LEU A 89 -1.39 15.34 14.99
CA LEU A 89 -0.46 14.21 15.09
C LEU A 89 -1.16 12.87 14.93
N LEU A 90 -2.37 12.72 15.51
CA LEU A 90 -3.20 11.52 15.35
C LEU A 90 -3.56 11.30 13.88
N GLU A 91 -3.92 12.38 13.17
CA GLU A 91 -4.24 12.33 11.76
C GLU A 91 -3.01 11.98 10.90
N PHE A 92 -1.86 12.59 11.20
CA PHE A 92 -0.59 12.28 10.55
C PHE A 92 -0.18 10.82 10.74
N LEU A 93 -0.24 10.32 11.97
CA LEU A 93 0.05 8.92 12.29
C LEU A 93 -0.96 7.97 11.63
N SER A 94 -2.21 8.37 11.49
CA SER A 94 -3.23 7.60 10.76
C SER A 94 -2.89 7.49 9.27
N ALA A 95 -2.49 8.59 8.64
CA ALA A 95 -2.03 8.59 7.25
C ALA A 95 -0.79 7.69 7.06
N ASN A 96 0.17 7.77 7.98
CA ASN A 96 1.35 6.91 7.97
C ASN A 96 0.99 5.44 8.20
N ALA A 97 0.10 5.11 9.14
CA ALA A 97 -0.33 3.74 9.39
C ALA A 97 -1.01 3.11 8.16
N ILE A 98 -1.86 3.86 7.47
CA ILE A 98 -2.49 3.42 6.21
C ILE A 98 -1.41 3.18 5.13
N THR A 99 -0.47 4.11 4.97
CA THR A 99 0.66 3.97 4.04
C THR A 99 1.48 2.71 4.36
N ALA A 100 1.76 2.47 5.64
CA ALA A 100 2.51 1.31 6.08
C ALA A 100 1.79 -0.02 5.78
N VAL A 101 0.45 -0.05 5.90
CA VAL A 101 -0.38 -1.20 5.51
C VAL A 101 -0.33 -1.42 3.99
N HIS A 102 -0.35 -0.36 3.19
CA HIS A 102 -0.22 -0.50 1.74
C HIS A 102 1.14 -1.03 1.32
N LEU A 103 2.22 -0.53 1.92
CA LEU A 103 3.57 -1.02 1.70
C LEU A 103 3.76 -2.46 2.19
N SER A 104 3.10 -2.86 3.28
CA SER A 104 3.16 -4.26 3.75
C SER A 104 2.50 -5.24 2.78
N ARG A 105 1.40 -4.82 2.11
CA ARG A 105 0.76 -5.61 1.05
C ARG A 105 1.66 -5.77 -0.17
N LEU A 106 2.34 -4.70 -0.58
CA LEU A 106 3.36 -4.77 -1.64
C LEU A 106 4.49 -5.72 -1.24
N GLY A 107 4.96 -5.61 0.00
CA GLY A 107 5.97 -6.50 0.57
C GLY A 107 5.56 -7.97 0.53
N GLU A 108 4.34 -8.29 0.95
CA GLU A 108 3.78 -9.65 0.88
C GLU A 108 3.80 -10.19 -0.56
N GLU A 109 3.32 -9.39 -1.52
CA GLU A 109 3.23 -9.84 -2.91
C GLU A 109 4.60 -10.11 -3.51
N TRP A 110 5.59 -9.24 -3.27
CA TRP A 110 6.95 -9.46 -3.75
C TRP A 110 7.68 -10.60 -3.05
N VAL A 111 7.45 -10.80 -1.74
CA VAL A 111 7.97 -11.97 -1.02
C VAL A 111 7.40 -13.25 -1.62
N LEU A 112 6.09 -13.32 -1.89
CA LEU A 112 5.45 -14.46 -2.55
C LEU A 112 5.98 -14.66 -3.97
N TRP A 113 6.11 -13.60 -4.76
CA TRP A 113 6.60 -13.70 -6.14
C TRP A 113 8.06 -14.13 -6.24
N ALA A 114 8.87 -13.80 -5.23
CA ALA A 114 10.28 -14.21 -5.15
C ALA A 114 10.46 -15.65 -4.61
N SER A 115 9.40 -16.28 -4.08
CA SER A 115 9.48 -17.65 -3.57
C SER A 115 9.83 -18.65 -4.67
N GLU A 116 10.34 -19.82 -4.32
CA GLU A 116 10.69 -20.86 -5.28
C GLU A 116 9.46 -21.41 -6.03
N GLU A 117 8.33 -21.51 -5.33
CA GLU A 117 7.06 -22.01 -5.86
C GLU A 117 6.54 -21.10 -6.98
N PHE A 118 6.58 -19.78 -6.77
CA PHE A 118 6.18 -18.80 -7.78
C PHE A 118 7.31 -18.56 -8.78
N GLY A 119 8.44 -18.05 -8.30
CA GLY A 119 9.63 -17.71 -9.09
C GLY A 119 9.34 -16.65 -10.15
N PHE A 120 8.42 -15.74 -9.88
CA PHE A 120 7.99 -14.70 -10.83
C PHE A 120 8.98 -13.55 -10.90
N ILE A 121 9.63 -13.23 -9.77
CA ILE A 121 10.68 -12.21 -9.71
C ILE A 121 11.96 -12.78 -9.13
N THR A 122 13.07 -12.15 -9.48
CA THR A 122 14.38 -12.41 -8.89
C THR A 122 15.01 -11.08 -8.50
N PRO A 123 15.24 -10.82 -7.20
CA PRO A 123 15.96 -9.63 -6.77
C PRO A 123 17.45 -9.69 -7.15
N SER A 124 18.06 -8.53 -7.35
CA SER A 124 19.52 -8.40 -7.46
C SER A 124 20.19 -8.62 -6.11
N ASP A 125 21.52 -8.78 -6.10
CA ASP A 125 22.29 -8.96 -4.87
C ASP A 125 22.32 -7.68 -4.01
N SER A 126 22.05 -6.50 -4.58
CA SER A 126 22.01 -5.24 -3.82
C SER A 126 20.75 -5.11 -2.96
N VAL A 127 19.67 -5.84 -3.30
CA VAL A 127 18.37 -5.79 -2.63
C VAL A 127 17.91 -7.15 -2.11
N SER A 128 18.84 -8.09 -1.93
CA SER A 128 18.58 -9.39 -1.33
C SER A 128 19.76 -9.84 -0.48
N THR A 129 19.51 -10.69 0.50
CA THR A 129 20.60 -11.43 1.15
C THR A 129 20.74 -12.82 0.53
N GLY A 130 21.98 -13.26 0.39
CA GLY A 130 22.32 -14.62 -0.02
C GLY A 130 22.41 -15.56 1.19
N SER A 131 22.20 -16.85 0.96
CA SER A 131 22.58 -17.88 1.94
C SER A 131 24.05 -18.24 1.79
N SER A 132 24.77 -18.35 2.92
CA SER A 132 26.16 -18.83 2.93
C SER A 132 26.32 -20.29 2.47
N ILE A 133 25.24 -21.08 2.50
CA ILE A 133 25.22 -22.51 2.13
C ILE A 133 24.59 -22.72 0.74
N MET A 134 23.66 -21.86 0.33
CA MET A 134 22.91 -21.97 -0.92
C MET A 134 23.13 -20.72 -1.79
N PRO A 135 24.13 -20.71 -2.68
CA PRO A 135 24.52 -19.53 -3.47
C PRO A 135 23.42 -18.97 -4.38
N GLN A 136 22.47 -19.82 -4.79
CA GLN A 136 21.34 -19.44 -5.64
C GLN A 136 20.17 -18.82 -4.85
N LYS A 137 20.15 -18.97 -3.52
CA LYS A 137 19.03 -18.51 -2.69
C LYS A 137 19.19 -17.02 -2.43
N LYS A 138 18.26 -16.23 -2.99
CA LYS A 138 18.15 -14.79 -2.78
C LYS A 138 16.90 -14.48 -1.98
N ASN A 139 17.08 -13.98 -0.77
CA ASN A 139 15.96 -13.70 0.12
C ASN A 139 15.48 -12.25 -0.09
N PRO A 140 14.17 -12.02 -0.22
CA PRO A 140 13.59 -10.67 -0.33
C PRO A 140 13.51 -9.99 1.05
N ASP A 141 14.52 -10.11 1.91
CA ASP A 141 14.50 -9.62 3.30
C ASP A 141 14.13 -8.13 3.40
N PRO A 142 14.58 -7.22 2.50
CA PRO A 142 14.16 -5.83 2.57
C PRO A 142 12.63 -5.67 2.53
N MET A 143 11.92 -6.48 1.75
CA MET A 143 10.46 -6.44 1.67
C MET A 143 9.79 -7.13 2.85
N GLU A 144 10.41 -8.16 3.43
CA GLU A 144 9.98 -8.72 4.71
C GLU A 144 10.09 -7.69 5.85
N LEU A 145 11.17 -6.89 5.85
CA LEU A 145 11.36 -5.79 6.79
C LEU A 145 10.35 -4.66 6.58
N VAL A 146 10.01 -4.31 5.33
CA VAL A 146 8.91 -3.38 5.04
C VAL A 146 7.60 -3.90 5.65
N ARG A 147 7.27 -5.18 5.42
CA ARG A 147 6.09 -5.81 6.01
C ARG A 147 6.13 -5.77 7.54
N GLY A 148 7.25 -6.12 8.17
CA GLY A 148 7.41 -6.08 9.63
C GLY A 148 7.33 -4.67 10.24
N LYS A 149 7.95 -3.67 9.61
CA LYS A 149 7.95 -2.28 10.08
C LYS A 149 6.55 -1.65 10.06
N SER A 150 5.61 -2.19 9.29
CA SER A 150 4.22 -1.71 9.34
C SER A 150 3.59 -1.81 10.73
N GLY A 151 3.90 -2.87 11.48
CA GLY A 151 3.44 -3.03 12.87
C GLY A 151 3.96 -1.94 13.80
N ARG A 152 5.20 -1.46 13.58
CA ARG A 152 5.81 -0.37 14.36
C ARG A 152 5.09 0.95 14.14
N VAL A 153 4.77 1.28 12.89
CA VAL A 153 4.02 2.49 12.54
C VAL A 153 2.59 2.45 13.09
N ILE A 154 1.90 1.32 12.95
CA ILE A 154 0.54 1.13 13.51
C ILE A 154 0.58 1.25 15.04
N GLY A 155 1.59 0.67 15.69
CA GLY A 155 1.80 0.78 17.13
C GLY A 155 1.93 2.23 17.59
N GLY A 156 2.68 3.06 16.85
CA GLY A 156 2.82 4.49 17.16
C GLY A 156 1.49 5.23 17.19
N LEU A 157 0.60 4.96 16.23
CA LEU A 157 -0.77 5.52 16.23
C LEU A 157 -1.57 5.08 17.46
N VAL A 158 -1.55 3.78 17.78
CA VAL A 158 -2.27 3.23 18.93
C VAL A 158 -1.76 3.83 20.24
N THR A 159 -0.44 4.00 20.37
CA THR A 159 0.19 4.65 21.51
C THR A 159 -0.35 6.06 21.70
N LEU A 160 -0.32 6.91 20.68
CA LEU A 160 -0.76 8.30 20.82
C LEU A 160 -2.27 8.41 21.04
N LEU A 161 -3.09 7.61 20.34
CA LEU A 161 -4.53 7.53 20.60
C LEU A 161 -4.83 7.21 22.06
N THR A 162 -4.08 6.26 22.63
CA THR A 162 -4.26 5.82 24.02
C THR A 162 -3.79 6.88 25.00
N ALA A 163 -2.68 7.57 24.72
CA ALA A 163 -2.16 8.66 25.53
C ALA A 163 -3.12 9.86 25.58
N CYS A 164 -3.77 10.19 24.45
CA CYS A 164 -4.73 11.30 24.39
C CYS A 164 -6.09 10.96 25.02
N LYS A 165 -6.47 9.68 25.08
CA LYS A 165 -7.81 9.24 25.49
C LYS A 165 -8.12 9.62 26.95
N GLY A 166 -9.08 10.54 27.10
CA GLY A 166 -9.64 10.91 28.41
C GLY A 166 -8.80 11.93 29.18
N LEU A 167 -7.84 12.58 28.54
CA LEU A 167 -7.11 13.69 29.15
C LEU A 167 -8.06 14.88 29.39
N PRO A 168 -8.05 15.49 30.59
CA PRO A 168 -8.78 16.73 30.83
C PRO A 168 -8.05 17.91 30.16
N HIS A 169 -8.77 18.97 29.77
CA HIS A 169 -8.11 20.20 29.36
C HIS A 169 -7.33 20.83 30.52
N ALA A 170 -6.26 21.60 30.28
CA ALA A 170 -5.68 21.96 28.98
C ALA A 170 -4.43 21.11 28.67
N TYR A 171 -3.23 21.62 28.95
CA TYR A 171 -1.98 20.87 28.83
C TYR A 171 -1.78 19.93 30.02
N ASN A 172 -1.38 18.68 29.74
CA ASN A 172 -0.96 17.70 30.72
C ASN A 172 0.42 17.15 30.30
N ARG A 173 1.21 16.70 31.28
CA ARG A 173 2.57 16.20 31.02
C ARG A 173 2.60 14.96 30.13
N ASP A 174 1.51 14.20 30.11
CA ASP A 174 1.23 13.07 29.23
C ASP A 174 1.46 13.44 27.75
N LEU A 175 1.21 14.69 27.37
CA LEU A 175 1.41 15.20 26.00
C LEU A 175 2.89 15.37 25.62
N GLN A 176 3.85 14.93 26.44
CA GLN A 176 5.25 14.76 26.01
C GLN A 176 5.51 13.44 25.28
N GLU A 177 4.60 12.47 25.42
CA GLU A 177 4.67 11.17 24.73
C GLU A 177 4.26 11.25 23.25
N ASP A 178 4.04 12.46 22.73
CA ASP A 178 3.61 12.71 21.35
C ASP A 178 4.77 12.68 20.34
N GLU A 179 5.98 13.05 20.77
CA GLU A 179 7.15 13.19 19.88
C GLU A 179 7.72 11.85 19.40
N GLU A 180 7.96 10.90 20.32
CA GLU A 180 8.65 9.65 19.98
C GLU A 180 7.89 8.81 18.93
N PRO A 181 6.56 8.56 19.07
CA PRO A 181 5.82 7.81 18.07
C PRO A 181 5.81 8.48 16.69
N VAL A 182 5.76 9.82 16.66
CA VAL A 182 5.74 10.61 15.44
C VAL A 182 7.08 10.54 14.73
N PHE A 183 8.18 10.84 15.42
CA PHE A 183 9.52 10.79 14.82
C PHE A 183 9.90 9.40 14.36
N ASP A 184 9.51 8.38 15.13
CA ASP A 184 9.74 7.00 14.76
C ASP A 184 8.94 6.60 13.51
N SER A 185 7.66 6.99 13.45
CA SER A 185 6.82 6.78 12.28
C SER A 185 7.37 7.43 11.02
N VAL A 186 7.91 8.66 11.11
CA VAL A 186 8.52 9.36 9.97
C VAL A 186 9.72 8.56 9.44
N ARG A 187 10.66 8.19 10.33
CA ARG A 187 11.85 7.42 9.94
C ARG A 187 11.48 6.08 9.31
N ALA A 188 10.47 5.41 9.87
CA ALA A 188 9.99 4.13 9.34
C ALA A 188 9.39 4.29 7.94
N ILE A 189 8.49 5.25 7.73
CA ILE A 189 7.84 5.46 6.43
C ILE A 189 8.84 5.85 5.34
N LEU A 190 9.74 6.79 5.62
CA LEU A 190 10.77 7.18 4.65
C LEU A 190 11.64 5.99 4.24
N GLY A 191 12.15 5.23 5.23
CA GLY A 191 12.96 4.04 4.94
C GLY A 191 12.16 2.95 4.21
N MET A 192 10.88 2.75 4.53
CA MET A 192 10.03 1.79 3.83
C MET A 192 9.80 2.18 2.35
N LEU A 193 9.58 3.47 2.08
CA LEU A 193 9.42 3.99 0.72
C LEU A 193 10.72 3.86 -0.08
N GLU A 194 11.85 4.25 0.50
CA GLU A 194 13.18 4.14 -0.12
C GLU A 194 13.51 2.69 -0.46
N VAL A 195 13.34 1.77 0.50
CA VAL A 195 13.60 0.34 0.29
C VAL A 195 12.67 -0.25 -0.77
N SER A 196 11.38 0.10 -0.74
CA SER A 196 10.42 -0.42 -1.72
C SER A 196 10.73 0.08 -3.14
N ALA A 197 11.13 1.35 -3.28
CA ALA A 197 11.53 1.92 -4.56
C ALA A 197 12.82 1.26 -5.09
N GLU A 198 13.83 1.11 -4.24
CA GLU A 198 15.09 0.46 -4.60
C GLU A 198 14.87 -0.99 -5.01
N PHE A 199 14.04 -1.74 -4.27
CA PHE A 199 13.70 -3.11 -4.62
C PHE A 199 12.96 -3.17 -5.97
N ALA A 200 11.99 -2.29 -6.23
CA ALA A 200 11.31 -2.21 -7.53
C ALA A 200 12.27 -1.97 -8.71
N MET A 201 13.31 -1.17 -8.53
CA MET A 201 14.30 -0.88 -9.57
C MET A 201 15.27 -2.05 -9.82
N ASN A 202 15.38 -2.97 -8.87
CA ASN A 202 16.40 -4.02 -8.83
C ASN A 202 15.83 -5.44 -8.89
N ILE A 203 14.60 -5.61 -9.39
CA ILE A 203 13.99 -6.92 -9.65
C ILE A 203 13.97 -7.25 -11.14
N THR A 204 14.18 -8.52 -11.46
CA THR A 204 13.99 -9.07 -12.81
C THR A 204 12.79 -10.00 -12.84
N PHE A 205 11.89 -9.81 -13.79
CA PHE A 205 10.76 -10.71 -14.01
C PHE A 205 11.19 -11.95 -14.80
N ASN A 206 10.91 -13.13 -14.26
CA ASN A 206 11.13 -14.40 -14.95
C ASN A 206 10.00 -14.67 -15.94
N ARG A 207 10.13 -14.10 -17.15
CA ARG A 207 9.12 -14.19 -18.21
C ARG A 207 8.76 -15.64 -18.56
N GLU A 208 9.74 -16.55 -18.57
CA GLU A 208 9.50 -17.95 -18.90
C GLU A 208 8.66 -18.64 -17.83
N ARG A 209 8.99 -18.46 -16.55
CA ARG A 209 8.23 -19.02 -15.41
C ARG A 209 6.81 -18.48 -15.38
N ILE A 210 6.67 -17.17 -15.54
CA ILE A 210 5.36 -16.51 -15.59
C ILE A 210 4.54 -17.08 -16.77
N GLN A 211 5.11 -17.15 -17.98
CA GLN A 211 4.41 -17.67 -19.16
C GLN A 211 3.98 -19.13 -18.99
N LYS A 212 4.83 -19.97 -18.38
CA LYS A 212 4.49 -21.38 -18.07
C LYS A 212 3.37 -21.50 -17.05
N SER A 213 3.19 -20.50 -16.18
CA SER A 213 2.08 -20.50 -15.22
C SER A 213 0.73 -20.18 -15.88
N LEU A 214 0.70 -19.34 -16.93
CA LEU A 214 -0.52 -18.80 -17.58
C LEU A 214 -1.58 -19.84 -18.01
N PRO A 215 -1.24 -21.03 -18.54
CA PRO A 215 -2.25 -22.00 -18.99
C PRO A 215 -2.98 -22.73 -17.85
N ALA A 216 -2.48 -22.66 -16.61
CA ALA A 216 -3.08 -23.35 -15.48
C ALA A 216 -4.34 -22.62 -14.99
N GLY A 217 -5.41 -23.35 -14.67
CA GLY A 217 -6.66 -22.78 -14.11
C GLY A 217 -7.78 -22.49 -15.12
N PHE A 218 -7.66 -22.92 -16.38
CA PHE A 218 -8.66 -22.68 -17.44
C PHE A 218 -9.10 -21.21 -17.62
N PRO A 219 -8.18 -20.22 -17.67
CA PRO A 219 -8.55 -18.80 -17.75
C PRO A 219 -9.33 -18.44 -19.02
N GLY A 220 -9.26 -19.28 -20.07
CA GLY A 220 -10.02 -19.11 -21.30
C GLY A 220 -11.51 -19.50 -21.20
N ALA A 221 -11.96 -20.15 -20.12
CA ALA A 221 -13.35 -20.58 -19.99
C ALA A 221 -14.30 -19.39 -19.89
N THR A 222 -13.94 -18.36 -19.11
CA THR A 222 -14.74 -17.12 -19.00
C THR A 222 -14.71 -16.35 -20.31
N THR A 223 -13.56 -16.22 -20.96
CA THR A 223 -13.45 -15.55 -22.27
C THR A 223 -14.25 -16.28 -23.35
N LEU A 224 -14.26 -17.61 -23.33
CA LEU A 224 -15.09 -18.43 -24.22
C LEU A 224 -16.59 -18.25 -23.91
N ALA A 225 -16.97 -18.21 -22.63
CA ALA A 225 -18.35 -17.93 -22.24
C ALA A 225 -18.79 -16.54 -22.72
N ASP A 226 -17.97 -15.51 -22.53
CA ASP A 226 -18.19 -14.15 -23.04
C ASP A 226 -18.33 -14.12 -24.56
N TYR A 227 -17.49 -14.87 -25.28
CA TYR A 227 -17.57 -15.01 -26.73
C TYR A 227 -18.90 -15.65 -27.15
N LEU A 228 -19.30 -16.75 -26.51
CA LEU A 228 -20.55 -17.45 -26.82
C LEU A 228 -21.79 -16.58 -26.57
N VAL A 229 -21.77 -15.74 -25.52
CA VAL A 229 -22.84 -14.77 -25.28
C VAL A 229 -22.83 -13.67 -26.33
N LYS A 230 -21.68 -13.01 -26.55
CA LYS A 230 -21.61 -11.80 -27.37
C LYS A 230 -21.74 -12.10 -28.86
N LYS A 231 -21.18 -13.21 -29.34
CA LYS A 231 -21.13 -13.55 -30.77
C LYS A 231 -22.16 -14.59 -31.17
N VAL A 232 -22.41 -15.58 -30.30
CA VAL A 232 -23.33 -16.70 -30.61
C VAL A 232 -24.72 -16.50 -29.98
N LYS A 233 -24.90 -15.45 -29.16
CA LYS A 233 -26.17 -15.10 -28.48
C LYS A 233 -26.78 -16.23 -27.65
N VAL A 234 -25.93 -17.11 -27.12
CA VAL A 234 -26.36 -18.17 -26.20
C VAL A 234 -26.64 -17.55 -24.83
N GLY A 235 -27.85 -17.77 -24.28
CA GLY A 235 -28.19 -17.32 -22.93
C GLY A 235 -27.42 -18.09 -21.85
N LEU A 236 -26.66 -17.37 -21.02
CA LEU A 236 -25.92 -17.98 -19.90
C LEU A 236 -26.87 -18.29 -18.72
N ARG A 237 -27.24 -19.56 -18.57
CA ARG A 237 -27.57 -20.14 -17.26
C ARG A 237 -26.41 -21.07 -16.88
N TRP A 238 -26.02 -21.09 -15.61
CA TRP A 238 -24.88 -21.91 -15.11
C TRP A 238 -24.99 -23.40 -15.46
N SER A 239 -26.21 -23.93 -15.65
CA SER A 239 -26.46 -25.29 -16.14
C SER A 239 -25.92 -25.52 -17.55
N HIS A 240 -26.15 -24.58 -18.49
CA HIS A 240 -25.65 -24.70 -19.87
C HIS A 240 -24.13 -24.60 -19.96
N VAL A 241 -23.50 -23.86 -19.03
CA VAL A 241 -22.04 -23.82 -18.90
C VAL A 241 -21.54 -25.19 -18.47
N LYS A 242 -22.05 -25.79 -17.39
CA LYS A 242 -21.60 -27.12 -16.96
C LYS A 242 -21.77 -28.21 -18.02
N ASP A 243 -22.86 -28.20 -18.79
CA ASP A 243 -23.09 -29.23 -19.82
C ASP A 243 -22.15 -29.08 -21.03
N VAL A 244 -21.91 -27.84 -21.47
CA VAL A 244 -20.95 -27.56 -22.57
C VAL A 244 -19.51 -27.80 -22.10
N PHE A 245 -19.15 -27.34 -20.90
CA PHE A 245 -17.78 -27.43 -20.36
C PHE A 245 -17.46 -28.79 -19.72
N GLY A 246 -18.44 -29.55 -19.25
CA GLY A 246 -18.29 -30.86 -18.62
C GLY A 246 -18.18 -32.04 -19.60
N GLY A 247 -18.78 -31.92 -20.80
CA GLY A 247 -18.65 -32.92 -21.87
C GLY A 247 -17.38 -32.76 -22.71
N LEU A 248 -16.85 -31.53 -22.81
CA LEU A 248 -15.61 -31.22 -23.52
C LEU A 248 -14.42 -31.36 -22.57
N LYS A 249 -13.57 -32.38 -22.75
CA LYS A 249 -12.25 -32.41 -22.10
C LYS A 249 -11.49 -31.13 -22.45
N MET A 250 -11.50 -30.17 -21.53
CA MET A 250 -11.11 -28.77 -21.75
C MET A 250 -9.67 -28.56 -22.25
N ASN A 251 -8.82 -29.59 -22.18
CA ASN A 251 -7.45 -29.56 -22.67
C ASN A 251 -7.32 -29.43 -24.20
N GLY A 252 -8.30 -29.88 -24.99
CA GLY A 252 -8.22 -29.87 -26.46
C GLY A 252 -8.59 -28.53 -27.09
N TYR A 253 -9.71 -27.94 -26.68
CA TYR A 253 -10.24 -26.71 -27.28
C TYR A 253 -9.49 -25.44 -26.84
N CYS A 254 -9.03 -25.35 -25.59
CA CYS A 254 -8.17 -24.24 -25.16
C CYS A 254 -6.86 -24.16 -25.96
N ARG A 255 -6.29 -25.32 -26.35
CA ARG A 255 -5.12 -25.35 -27.27
C ARG A 255 -5.48 -24.97 -28.70
N MET A 256 -6.69 -25.29 -29.16
CA MET A 256 -7.13 -25.00 -30.53
C MET A 256 -7.46 -23.51 -30.73
N ILE A 257 -8.11 -22.88 -29.74
CA ILE A 257 -8.43 -21.44 -29.76
C ILE A 257 -7.16 -20.61 -29.57
N SER A 258 -6.20 -21.05 -28.72
CA SER A 258 -4.89 -20.39 -28.59
C SER A 258 -4.06 -20.38 -29.89
N ARG A 259 -4.37 -21.22 -30.88
CA ARG A 259 -3.72 -21.21 -32.21
C ARG A 259 -4.41 -20.28 -33.22
N HIS A 260 -5.63 -19.82 -32.95
CA HIS A 260 -6.43 -19.00 -33.87
C HIS A 260 -6.69 -17.58 -33.34
N ILE A 261 -6.27 -17.28 -32.11
CA ILE A 261 -6.22 -15.93 -31.57
C ILE A 261 -4.75 -15.51 -31.55
N GLU A 262 -4.27 -15.01 -32.69
CA GLU A 262 -3.08 -14.14 -32.70
C GLU A 262 -3.47 -12.81 -32.03
N PHE A 263 -2.66 -12.41 -31.04
CA PHE A 263 -2.63 -11.05 -30.48
C PHE A 263 -1.34 -10.37 -30.95
#